data_AF-A0A833RYH5-F1
#
_entry.id   AF-A0A833RYH5-F1
#
_cell.length_a   1.000
_cell.length_b   1.000
_cell.length_c   1.000
_cell.angle_alpha   90.00
_cell.angle_beta   90.00
_cell.angle_gamma   90.00
#
_symmetry.space_group_name_H-M   'P 1'
#
loop_
_entity.id
_entity.type
_entity.pdbx_description
1 polymer ?
#
loop_
_entity_poly.entity_id
_entity_poly.type
_entity_poly.pdbx_seq_one_letter_code
_entity_poly.pdbx_strand_id
1 'polypeptide(L)'
;MEAEFEKCCGLGTSWALEGLKCEKFTGPVSGVPTVEQGLCLEAVDICCIRTYHEEQCKKGKLDAHAGLACVSDTKSKYSGPGDYHRDCCEACKLGVLI
;
A
#
# COMPACT_ATOMS: atom_id res chain seq x y z
N MET A 1 22.03 -8.67 3.05
CA MET A 1 21.07 -9.10 2.02
C MET A 1 19.64 -9.29 2.55
N GLU A 2 19.28 -10.33 3.33
CA GLU A 2 17.86 -10.51 3.77
C GLU A 2 17.39 -9.43 4.78
N ALA A 3 18.23 -9.11 5.77
CA ALA A 3 17.91 -8.10 6.78
C ALA A 3 17.83 -6.65 6.24
N GLU A 4 18.55 -6.35 5.16
CA GLU A 4 18.50 -5.04 4.51
C GLU A 4 17.20 -4.88 3.73
N PHE A 5 16.77 -5.94 3.03
CA PHE A 5 15.48 -5.97 2.36
C PHE A 5 14.32 -5.85 3.35
N GLU A 6 14.38 -6.57 4.48
CA GLU A 6 13.36 -6.50 5.53
C GLU A 6 13.24 -5.10 6.12
N LYS A 7 14.38 -4.42 6.38
CA LYS A 7 14.39 -3.04 6.86
C LYS A 7 13.75 -2.07 5.85
N CYS A 8 14.11 -2.16 4.58
CA CYS A 8 13.57 -1.31 3.52
C CYS A 8 12.07 -1.55 3.32
N CYS A 9 11.65 -2.82 3.33
CA CYS A 9 10.24 -3.19 3.27
C CYS A 9 9.45 -2.63 4.47
N GLY A 10 9.97 -2.78 5.69
CA GLY A 10 9.32 -2.26 6.90
C GLY A 10 9.16 -0.73 6.90
N LEU A 11 10.10 -0.02 6.28
CA LEU A 11 10.00 1.42 6.06
C LEU A 11 8.83 1.77 5.14
N GLY A 12 8.69 1.04 4.02
CA GLY A 12 7.56 1.18 3.10
C GLY A 12 6.22 0.88 3.77
N THR A 13 6.13 -0.19 4.55
CA THR A 13 4.96 -0.54 5.35
C THR A 13 4.56 0.60 6.30
N SER A 14 5.52 1.14 7.04
CA SER A 14 5.27 2.23 7.99
C SER A 14 4.75 3.48 7.27
N TRP A 15 5.35 3.80 6.12
CA TRP A 15 4.94 4.93 5.27
C TRP A 15 3.48 4.80 4.78
N ALA A 16 3.09 3.60 4.35
CA ALA A 16 1.72 3.31 3.93
C ALA A 16 0.72 3.42 5.09
N LEU A 17 1.08 2.94 6.29
CA LEU A 17 0.24 3.02 7.49
C LEU A 17 0.02 4.46 7.96
N GLU A 18 0.98 5.36 7.73
CA GLU A 18 0.83 6.80 7.95
C GLU A 18 -0.10 7.47 6.91
N GLY A 19 -0.57 6.73 5.90
CA GLY A 19 -1.38 7.25 4.81
C GLY A 19 -0.60 8.15 3.85
N LEU A 20 0.74 8.06 3.87
CA LEU A 20 1.62 8.79 2.98
C LEU A 20 1.69 8.10 1.61
N LYS A 21 2.01 8.87 0.58
CA LYS A 21 2.13 8.35 -0.79
C LYS A 21 3.43 7.59 -0.98
N CYS A 22 3.37 6.37 -1.48
CA CYS A 22 4.55 5.57 -1.81
C CYS A 22 5.50 6.28 -2.80
N GLU A 23 4.92 6.96 -3.79
CA GLU A 23 5.65 7.77 -4.80
C GLU A 23 6.45 8.94 -4.21
N LYS A 24 6.13 9.38 -2.98
CA LYS A 24 6.83 10.48 -2.30
C LYS A 24 8.06 10.00 -1.52
N PHE A 25 8.30 8.70 -1.45
CA PHE A 25 9.49 8.21 -0.79
C PHE A 25 10.73 8.58 -1.63
N THR A 26 11.51 9.56 -1.17
CA THR A 26 12.71 10.04 -1.87
C THR A 26 13.90 10.12 -0.93
N GLY A 27 15.07 9.73 -1.42
CA GLY A 27 16.33 9.86 -0.72
C GLY A 27 16.93 8.53 -0.28
N PRO A 28 18.21 8.51 0.11
CA PRO A 28 18.89 7.29 0.51
C PRO A 28 18.36 6.79 1.86
N VAL A 29 18.18 5.48 1.99
CA VAL A 29 17.82 4.86 3.25
C VAL A 29 19.06 4.80 4.14
N SER A 30 19.00 5.46 5.30
CA SER A 30 20.12 5.53 6.24
C SER A 30 20.58 4.14 6.68
N GLY A 31 21.88 3.88 6.59
CA GLY A 31 22.48 2.60 6.97
C GLY A 31 22.27 1.48 5.95
N VAL A 32 22.02 1.82 4.68
CA VAL A 32 22.06 0.89 3.54
C VAL A 32 23.24 1.27 2.62
N PRO A 33 24.10 0.33 2.21
CA PRO A 33 25.21 0.59 1.31
C PRO A 33 24.76 1.21 -0.01
N THR A 34 25.54 2.11 -0.60
CA THR A 34 25.18 2.81 -1.85
C THR A 34 24.84 1.86 -2.99
N VAL A 35 25.52 0.70 -3.07
CA VAL A 35 25.26 -0.32 -4.11
C VAL A 35 23.88 -0.99 -3.95
N GLU A 36 23.35 -1.04 -2.73
CA GLU A 36 22.07 -1.67 -2.42
C GLU A 36 20.92 -0.66 -2.33
N GLN A 37 21.20 0.65 -2.38
CA GLN A 37 20.19 1.71 -2.29
C GLN A 37 19.09 1.56 -3.34
N GLY A 38 19.44 1.21 -4.58
CA GLY A 38 18.45 0.98 -5.65
C GLY A 38 17.47 -0.15 -5.30
N LEU A 39 17.99 -1.31 -4.88
CA LEU A 39 17.17 -2.45 -4.48
C LEU A 39 16.34 -2.16 -3.23
N CYS A 40 16.88 -1.40 -2.28
CA CYS A 40 16.19 -0.97 -1.10
C CYS A 40 15.00 -0.06 -1.42
N LEU A 41 15.19 0.92 -2.31
CA LEU A 41 14.11 1.82 -2.74
C LEU A 41 12.98 1.08 -3.46
N GLU A 42 13.33 0.12 -4.31
CA GLU A 42 12.34 -0.78 -4.91
C GLU A 42 11.58 -1.59 -3.84
N ALA A 43 12.27 -2.11 -2.83
CA ALA A 43 11.64 -2.82 -1.72
C ALA A 43 10.69 -1.93 -0.91
N VAL A 44 11.06 -0.67 -0.67
CA VAL A 44 10.21 0.33 -0.01
C VAL A 44 8.93 0.54 -0.81
N ASP A 45 9.03 0.76 -2.13
CA ASP A 45 7.87 1.05 -2.96
C ASP A 45 6.92 -0.15 -3.03
N ILE A 46 7.45 -1.35 -3.31
CA ILE A 46 6.68 -2.59 -3.35
C ILE A 46 5.93 -2.83 -2.04
N CYS A 47 6.62 -2.73 -0.89
CA CYS A 47 5.99 -2.99 0.41
C CYS A 47 5.02 -1.89 0.83
N CYS A 48 5.29 -0.64 0.45
CA CYS A 48 4.35 0.46 0.65
C CYS A 48 3.05 0.23 -0.13
N ILE A 49 3.14 -0.04 -1.43
CA ILE A 49 1.99 -0.28 -2.31
C ILE A 49 1.17 -1.47 -1.79
N ARG A 50 1.84 -2.57 -1.45
CA ARG A 50 1.18 -3.76 -0.90
C ARG A 50 0.42 -3.44 0.38
N THR A 51 1.07 -2.81 1.35
CA THR A 51 0.44 -2.45 2.64
C THR A 51 -0.73 -1.49 2.42
N TYR A 52 -0.55 -0.52 1.52
CA TYR A 52 -1.60 0.41 1.14
C TYR A 52 -2.83 -0.30 0.58
N HIS A 53 -2.63 -1.24 -0.35
CA HIS A 53 -3.73 -2.04 -0.91
C HIS A 53 -4.41 -2.90 0.14
N GLU A 54 -3.66 -3.56 1.03
CA GLU A 54 -4.20 -4.36 2.12
C GLU A 54 -5.12 -3.51 3.04
N GLU A 55 -4.67 -2.31 3.42
CA GLU A 55 -5.42 -1.39 4.28
C GLU A 55 -6.66 -0.81 3.57
N GLN A 56 -6.54 -0.40 2.31
CA GLN A 56 -7.69 0.08 1.54
C GLN A 56 -8.72 -1.04 1.32
N CYS A 57 -8.26 -2.27 1.06
CA CYS A 57 -9.14 -3.42 0.89
C CYS A 57 -9.87 -3.78 2.18
N LYS A 58 -9.17 -3.73 3.33
CA LYS A 58 -9.76 -3.95 4.65
C LYS A 58 -10.87 -2.93 4.95
N LYS A 59 -10.64 -1.65 4.64
CA LYS A 59 -11.67 -0.60 4.75
C LYS A 59 -12.86 -0.88 3.83
N GLY A 60 -12.60 -1.27 2.57
CA GLY A 60 -13.66 -1.61 1.62
C GLY A 60 -14.53 -2.79 2.09
N LYS A 61 -13.91 -3.83 2.66
CA LYS A 61 -14.63 -4.97 3.27
C LYS A 61 -15.49 -4.53 4.46
N LEU A 62 -14.98 -3.64 5.31
CA LEU A 62 -15.75 -3.09 6.43
C LEU A 62 -16.99 -2.32 5.95
N ASP A 63 -16.83 -1.48 4.93
CA ASP A 63 -17.95 -0.71 4.35
C ASP A 63 -18.98 -1.64 3.71
N ALA A 64 -18.55 -2.68 2.99
CA ALA A 64 -19.42 -3.71 2.45
C ALA A 64 -20.22 -4.44 3.54
N HIS A 65 -19.55 -4.87 4.62
CA HIS A 65 -20.20 -5.54 5.76
C HIS A 65 -21.15 -4.60 6.52
N ALA A 66 -20.85 -3.31 6.59
CA ALA A 66 -21.72 -2.30 7.18
C ALA A 66 -22.91 -1.91 6.27
N GLY A 67 -22.99 -2.43 5.04
CA GLY A 67 -24.02 -2.07 4.07
C GLY A 67 -23.87 -0.66 3.49
N LEU A 68 -22.70 -0.04 3.65
CA LEU A 68 -22.41 1.29 3.13
C LEU A 68 -22.17 1.26 1.62
N ALA A 69 -22.26 2.42 0.96
CA ALA A 69 -21.93 2.54 -0.46
C ALA A 69 -20.42 2.38 -0.68
N CYS A 70 -20.03 1.68 -1.76
CA CYS A 70 -18.63 1.51 -2.16
C CYS A 70 -18.16 2.78 -2.87
N VAL A 71 -17.91 3.83 -2.08
CA VAL A 71 -17.47 5.13 -2.59
C VAL A 71 -15.97 5.13 -2.79
N SER A 72 -15.52 5.84 -3.82
CA SER A 72 -14.10 5.98 -4.07
C SER A 72 -13.42 6.81 -2.99
N ASP A 73 -12.25 6.37 -2.53
CA ASP A 73 -11.41 7.15 -1.64
C ASP A 73 -10.76 8.29 -2.45
N THR A 74 -11.46 9.42 -2.56
CA THR A 74 -11.01 10.61 -3.31
C THR A 74 -9.67 11.20 -2.83
N LYS A 75 -9.14 10.75 -1.69
CA LYS A 75 -7.81 11.14 -1.19
C LYS A 75 -6.69 10.29 -1.80
N SER A 76 -7.02 9.13 -2.37
CA SER A 76 -6.08 8.19 -2.98
C SER A 76 -5.78 8.56 -4.44
N LYS A 77 -4.92 9.56 -4.65
CA LYS A 77 -4.29 9.78 -5.96
C LYS A 77 -3.09 8.85 -6.16
N TYR A 78 -3.22 7.56 -5.88
CA TYR A 78 -2.35 6.57 -6.49
C TYR A 78 -2.95 6.30 -7.87
N SER A 79 -2.29 6.75 -8.93
CA SER A 79 -2.75 6.58 -10.31
C SER A 79 -2.43 5.17 -10.83
N GLY A 80 -2.76 4.15 -10.03
CA GLY A 80 -2.83 2.76 -10.45
C GLY A 80 -4.21 2.43 -11.00
N PRO A 81 -4.36 1.33 -11.75
CA PRO A 81 -5.66 0.90 -12.25
C PRO A 81 -6.55 0.48 -11.07
N GLY A 82 -7.61 1.24 -10.83
CA GLY A 82 -8.66 0.88 -9.88
C GLY A 82 -8.47 1.52 -8.50
N ASP A 83 -9.58 1.97 -7.94
CA ASP A 83 -9.63 2.37 -6.54
C ASP A 83 -9.74 1.08 -5.71
N TYR A 84 -8.61 0.63 -5.15
CA TYR A 84 -8.52 -0.64 -4.43
C TYR A 84 -9.54 -0.76 -3.28
N HIS A 85 -9.93 0.35 -2.65
CA HIS A 85 -10.98 0.34 -1.63
C HIS A 85 -12.32 -0.02 -2.26
N ARG A 86 -12.69 0.69 -3.33
CA ARG A 86 -13.96 0.48 -4.04
C ARG A 86 -14.01 -0.92 -4.65
N ASP A 87 -12.96 -1.34 -5.33
CA ASP A 87 -12.89 -2.65 -5.97
C ASP A 87 -13.05 -3.77 -4.94
N CYS A 88 -12.38 -3.64 -3.78
CA CYS A 88 -12.57 -4.59 -2.69
C CYS A 88 -13.96 -4.55 -2.06
N CYS A 89 -14.55 -3.37 -1.90
CA CYS A 89 -15.90 -3.22 -1.37
C CYS A 89 -16.93 -3.90 -2.30
N GLU A 90 -16.86 -3.63 -3.60
CA GLU A 90 -17.79 -4.20 -4.59
C GLU A 90 -17.63 -5.72 -4.68
N ALA A 91 -16.39 -6.22 -4.76
CA ALA A 91 -16.12 -7.65 -4.76
C ALA A 91 -16.62 -8.34 -3.48
N CYS A 92 -16.45 -7.71 -2.32
CA CYS A 92 -16.96 -8.23 -1.04
C CYS A 92 -18.50 -8.32 -1.04
N LYS A 93 -19.20 -7.30 -1.55
CA LYS A 93 -20.67 -7.32 -1.69
C LYS A 93 -21.16 -8.41 -2.64
N LEU A 94 -20.40 -8.69 -3.70
CA LEU A 94 -20.69 -9.76 -4.66
C LEU A 94 -20.36 -11.16 -4.12
N GLY A 95 -19.74 -11.27 -2.93
CA GLY A 95 -19.31 -12.53 -2.35
C GLY A 95 -18.07 -13.14 -3.01
N VAL A 96 -17.28 -12.32 -3.72
CA VAL A 96 -16.02 -12.72 -4.33
C VAL A 96 -14.91 -12.72 -3.29
N LEU A 97 -14.09 -13.77 -3.28
CA LEU A 97 -12.88 -13.85 -2.46
C LEU A 97 -11.77 -12.99 -3.07
N ILE A 98 -11.24 -12.09 -2.26
CA ILE A 98 -10.20 -11.09 -2.54
C ILE A 98 -9.26 -11.00 -1.35
#